data_AF-A0A2M7KYV5-F1
#
_entry.id   AF-A0A2M7KYV5-F1
#
_cell.length_a   1.000
_cell.length_b   1.000
_cell.length_c   1.000
_cell.angle_alpha   90.00
_cell.angle_beta   90.00
_cell.angle_gamma   90.00
#
_symmetry.space_group_name_H-M   'P 1'
#
loop_
_entity.id
_entity.type
_entity.pdbx_description
1 polymer ?
#
loop_
_entity_poly.entity_id
_entity_poly.type
_entity_poly.pdbx_seq_one_letter_code
_entity_poly.pdbx_strand_id
1 'polypeptide(L)'
;DACRACCLPARLVGVAAWTGKRGNHTWVEVWDNGWHFLGASESEKLDEGWFAADAAKANTHEPLNQLYASSWKRTAVHFPLVWDVGIDWVSAVAVTGRYVAAR
;
A
#
# COMPACT_ATOMS: atom_id res chain seq x y z
N ASP A 1 -11.02 8.91 -1.36
CA ASP A 1 -12.44 8.56 -1.60
C ASP A 1 -12.97 8.76 -3.02
N ALA A 2 -12.35 9.58 -3.88
CA ALA A 2 -12.83 9.80 -5.26
C ALA A 2 -13.18 8.51 -6.03
N CYS A 3 -12.30 7.51 -6.05
CA CYS A 3 -12.57 6.22 -6.72
C CYS A 3 -13.81 5.51 -6.15
N ARG A 4 -13.92 5.44 -4.82
CA ARG A 4 -15.04 4.75 -4.14
C ARG A 4 -16.37 5.47 -4.38
N ALA A 5 -16.37 6.79 -4.46
CA ALA A 5 -17.55 7.58 -4.81
C ALA A 5 -18.07 7.26 -6.22
N CYS A 6 -17.17 6.89 -7.14
CA CYS A 6 -17.51 6.44 -8.49
C CYS A 6 -17.69 4.92 -8.60
N CYS A 7 -17.94 4.22 -7.49
CA CYS A 7 -18.13 2.76 -7.45
C CYS A 7 -16.91 1.93 -7.92
N LEU A 8 -15.71 2.50 -7.96
CA LEU A 8 -14.48 1.75 -8.22
C LEU A 8 -13.97 1.15 -6.90
N PRO A 9 -13.80 -0.18 -6.81
CA PRO A 9 -13.19 -0.78 -5.63
C PRO A 9 -11.77 -0.25 -5.48
N ALA A 10 -11.50 0.40 -4.34
CA ALA A 10 -10.22 1.03 -4.08
C ALA A 10 -9.80 0.86 -2.61
N ARG A 11 -8.49 0.83 -2.36
CA ARG A 11 -7.91 0.70 -1.01
C ARG A 11 -6.64 1.52 -0.86
N LEU A 12 -6.38 1.97 0.36
CA LEU A 12 -5.11 2.59 0.72
C LEU A 12 -4.05 1.51 0.88
N VAL A 13 -2.85 1.75 0.36
CA VAL A 13 -1.65 0.96 0.61
C VAL A 13 -0.62 1.85 1.29
N GLY A 14 0.19 1.28 2.18
CA GLY A 14 1.24 2.03 2.85
C GLY A 14 2.42 1.19 3.30
N VAL A 15 3.53 1.89 3.48
CA VAL A 15 4.74 1.40 4.12
C VAL A 15 5.03 2.25 5.35
N ALA A 16 5.29 1.61 6.49
CA ALA A 16 5.59 2.31 7.74
C ALA A 16 6.97 3.01 7.68
N ALA A 17 7.95 2.33 7.09
CA ALA A 17 9.28 2.86 6.82
C ALA A 17 9.85 2.22 5.56
N TRP A 18 10.38 3.02 4.64
CA TRP A 18 11.05 2.48 3.45
C TRP A 18 12.27 1.62 3.80
N THR A 19 12.56 0.63 2.97
CA THR A 19 13.82 -0.11 3.04
C THR A 19 14.97 0.78 2.58
N GLY A 20 15.94 1.03 3.46
CA GLY A 20 17.18 1.74 3.12
C GLY A 20 17.05 3.27 2.96
N LYS A 21 15.88 3.87 3.19
CA LYS A 21 15.71 5.33 3.25
C LYS A 21 14.73 5.74 4.35
N ARG A 22 14.75 7.01 4.74
CA ARG A 22 13.85 7.56 5.76
C ARG A 22 12.44 7.79 5.21
N GLY A 23 11.46 7.79 6.12
CA GLY A 23 10.09 8.18 5.84
C GLY A 23 9.16 7.00 5.57
N ASN A 24 7.87 7.29 5.66
CA ASN A 24 6.76 6.42 5.29
C ASN A 24 6.22 6.86 3.92
N HIS A 25 5.27 6.10 3.38
CA HIS A 25 4.47 6.58 2.26
C HIS A 25 3.15 5.81 2.14
N THR A 26 2.17 6.43 1.49
CA THR A 26 0.88 5.80 1.19
C THR A 26 0.42 6.17 -0.21
N TRP A 27 -0.23 5.24 -0.89
CA TRP A 27 -0.83 5.42 -2.20
C TRP A 27 -2.15 4.63 -2.29
N VAL A 28 -2.81 4.69 -3.45
CA VAL A 28 -4.10 4.03 -3.68
C VAL A 28 -3.96 2.91 -4.68
N GLU A 29 -4.66 1.81 -4.43
CA GLU A 29 -4.93 0.79 -5.43
C GLU A 29 -6.39 0.77 -5.84
N VAL A 30 -6.63 0.45 -7.11
CA VAL A 30 -7.95 0.20 -7.69
C VAL A 30 -8.03 -1.23 -8.21
N TRP A 31 -9.25 -1.77 -8.29
CA TRP A 31 -9.50 -3.09 -8.85
C TRP A 31 -9.89 -3.00 -10.32
N ASP A 32 -9.12 -3.63 -11.19
CA ASP A 32 -9.42 -3.89 -12.60
C ASP A 32 -8.84 -5.25 -13.01
N ASN A 33 -9.63 -6.33 -12.87
CA ASN A 33 -9.16 -7.72 -13.03
C ASN A 33 -7.92 -8.09 -12.19
N GLY A 34 -7.67 -7.33 -11.13
CA GLY A 34 -6.44 -7.37 -10.34
C GLY A 34 -6.32 -6.08 -9.54
N TRP A 35 -5.40 -6.04 -8.58
CA TRP A 35 -5.10 -4.81 -7.83
C TRP A 35 -3.96 -4.06 -8.51
N HIS A 36 -4.26 -2.83 -8.95
CA HIS A 36 -3.32 -1.94 -9.62
C HIS A 36 -3.14 -0.66 -8.81
N PHE A 37 -1.93 -0.14 -8.70
CA PHE A 37 -1.72 1.14 -8.03
C PHE A 37 -1.91 2.33 -8.98
N LEU A 38 -2.41 3.43 -8.42
CA LEU A 38 -2.43 4.73 -9.06
C LEU A 38 -1.11 5.47 -8.78
N GLY A 39 -0.69 6.32 -9.71
CA GLY A 39 0.36 7.31 -9.47
C GLY A 39 0.08 8.14 -8.20
N ALA A 40 1.12 8.45 -7.43
CA ALA A 40 1.01 9.15 -6.16
C ALA A 40 1.15 10.67 -6.36
N SER A 41 0.22 11.23 -7.16
CA SER A 41 0.11 12.63 -7.63
C SER A 41 0.50 12.87 -9.10
N GLU A 42 0.92 11.84 -9.83
CA GLU A 42 1.21 11.94 -11.27
C GLU A 42 0.06 11.42 -12.14
N SER A 43 0.00 11.92 -13.38
CA SER A 43 -0.90 11.44 -14.42
C SER A 43 -0.29 10.27 -15.19
N GLU A 44 0.17 9.25 -14.48
CA GLU A 44 0.79 8.05 -15.05
C GLU A 44 -0.24 6.96 -15.33
N LYS A 45 0.20 5.92 -16.04
CA LYS A 45 -0.58 4.69 -16.20
C LYS A 45 -0.71 3.97 -14.85
N LEU A 46 -1.62 2.99 -14.83
CA LEU A 46 -1.68 2.04 -13.72
C LEU A 46 -0.33 1.33 -13.57
N ASP A 47 0.07 1.12 -12.32
CA ASP A 47 1.33 0.50 -11.93
C ASP A 47 2.61 1.27 -12.35
N GLU A 48 2.49 2.57 -12.61
CA GLU A 48 3.62 3.48 -12.84
C GLU A 48 3.59 4.64 -11.82
N GLY A 49 4.75 4.99 -11.25
CA GLY A 49 4.88 6.07 -10.27
C GLY A 49 6.27 6.16 -9.66
N TRP A 50 6.64 7.36 -9.17
CA TRP A 50 7.99 7.65 -8.68
C TRP A 50 8.46 6.71 -7.55
N PHE A 51 7.53 6.18 -6.77
CA PHE A 51 7.80 5.31 -5.61
C PHE A 51 7.95 3.83 -5.97
N ALA A 52 7.63 3.42 -7.19
CA ALA A 52 7.57 2.01 -7.58
C ALA A 52 8.90 1.26 -7.33
N ALA A 53 10.02 1.90 -7.68
CA ALA A 53 11.35 1.32 -7.48
C ALA A 53 11.72 1.13 -5.99
N ASP A 54 11.16 1.94 -5.10
CA ASP A 54 11.39 1.80 -3.65
C ASP A 54 10.41 0.81 -3.02
N ALA A 55 9.17 0.74 -3.51
CA ALA A 55 8.21 -0.29 -3.13
C ALA A 55 8.69 -1.69 -3.54
N ALA A 56 9.38 -1.83 -4.68
CA ALA A 56 10.00 -3.08 -5.12
C ALA A 56 11.15 -3.58 -4.22
N LYS A 57 11.69 -2.73 -3.33
CA LYS A 57 12.74 -3.08 -2.35
C LYS A 57 12.17 -3.49 -1.00
N ALA A 58 10.85 -3.50 -0.83
CA ALA A 58 10.19 -3.81 0.43
C ALA A 58 10.61 -5.19 0.96
N ASN A 59 10.81 -5.28 2.28
CA ASN A 59 11.33 -6.47 2.94
C ASN A 59 10.21 -7.22 3.67
N THR A 60 9.92 -8.45 3.22
CA THR A 60 8.89 -9.32 3.83
C THR A 60 9.25 -9.81 5.24
N HIS A 61 10.50 -9.67 5.66
CA HIS A 61 10.99 -10.18 6.95
C HIS A 61 11.05 -9.08 8.03
N GLU A 62 10.83 -7.82 7.66
CA GLU A 62 10.84 -6.68 8.58
C GLU A 62 9.46 -5.99 8.53
N PRO A 63 8.61 -6.13 9.57
CA PRO A 63 7.24 -5.59 9.57
C PRO A 63 7.13 -4.11 9.22
N LEU A 64 8.11 -3.28 9.59
CA LEU A 64 8.12 -1.84 9.26
C LEU A 64 8.34 -1.58 7.76
N ASN A 65 9.02 -2.50 7.07
CA ASN A 65 9.36 -2.38 5.66
C ASN A 65 8.38 -3.10 4.73
N GLN A 66 7.36 -3.75 5.28
CA GLN A 66 6.33 -4.39 4.49
C GLN A 66 5.31 -3.39 3.96
N LEU A 67 4.66 -3.77 2.86
CA LEU A 67 3.56 -3.04 2.27
C LEU A 67 2.25 -3.66 2.74
N TYR A 68 1.38 -2.83 3.28
CA TYR A 68 0.06 -3.24 3.78
C TYR A 68 -1.02 -2.52 3.01
N ALA A 69 -2.07 -3.24 2.62
CA ALA A 69 -3.27 -2.65 2.04
C ALA A 69 -4.42 -2.69 3.06
N SER A 70 -5.09 -1.57 3.27
CA SER A 70 -6.28 -1.48 4.12
C SER A 70 -7.35 -2.46 3.64
N SER A 71 -8.10 -3.03 4.60
CA SER A 71 -9.11 -4.04 4.35
C SER A 71 -10.37 -3.76 5.14
N TRP A 72 -11.53 -3.84 4.48
CA TRP A 72 -12.84 -3.84 5.14
C TRP A 72 -13.13 -5.16 5.86
N LYS A 73 -12.60 -6.27 5.33
CA LYS A 73 -12.63 -7.55 6.02
C LYS A 73 -11.73 -7.46 7.24
N ARG A 74 -12.23 -7.88 8.40
CA ARG A 74 -11.42 -8.02 9.62
C ARG A 74 -10.35 -9.07 9.42
N THR A 75 -9.12 -8.72 9.75
CA THR A 75 -7.93 -9.58 9.63
C THR A 75 -7.10 -9.45 10.91
N ALA A 76 -6.18 -10.38 11.11
CA ALA A 76 -5.20 -10.33 12.20
C ALA A 76 -4.03 -9.35 11.93
N VAL A 77 -4.03 -8.69 10.77
CA VAL A 77 -2.99 -7.74 10.37
C VAL A 77 -3.59 -6.34 10.40
N HIS A 78 -2.85 -5.39 10.98
CA HIS A 78 -3.31 -4.02 11.14
C HIS A 78 -2.57 -3.10 10.18
N PHE A 79 -3.26 -2.09 9.65
CA PHE A 79 -2.63 -1.10 8.79
C PHE A 79 -1.67 -0.23 9.63
N PRO A 80 -0.43 0.03 9.18
CA PRO A 80 0.51 0.82 9.96
C PRO A 80 0.12 2.30 9.95
N LEU A 81 -0.41 2.77 11.07
CA LEU A 81 -0.72 4.18 11.30
C LEU A 81 0.41 4.79 12.11
N VAL A 82 1.54 5.11 11.46
CA VAL A 82 2.78 5.51 12.18
C VAL A 82 2.68 6.81 12.98
N TRP A 83 1.59 7.57 12.82
CA TRP A 83 1.28 8.72 13.67
C TRP A 83 0.65 8.33 15.02
N ASP A 84 0.08 7.12 15.11
CA ASP A 84 -0.47 6.54 16.32
C ASP A 84 -0.39 5.00 16.26
N VAL A 85 0.75 4.47 16.69
CA VAL A 85 1.07 3.04 16.63
C VAL A 85 0.24 2.16 17.57
N GLY A 86 -0.54 2.77 18.48
CA GLY A 86 -1.44 2.04 19.36
C GLY A 86 -2.76 1.63 18.69
N ILE A 87 -3.05 2.17 17.51
CA ILE A 87 -4.28 1.85 16.78
C ILE A 87 -4.16 0.51 16.05
N ASP A 88 -5.00 -0.44 16.43
CA ASP A 88 -5.13 -1.76 15.81
C ASP A 88 -6.50 -1.99 15.14
N TRP A 89 -7.44 -1.06 15.26
CA TRP A 89 -8.79 -1.30 14.72
C TRP A 89 -8.90 -1.14 13.19
N VAL A 90 -7.83 -0.72 12.50
CA VAL A 90 -7.78 -0.67 11.02
C VAL A 90 -7.19 -1.97 10.48
N SER A 91 -8.03 -2.84 9.94
CA SER A 91 -7.59 -4.11 9.35
C SER A 91 -6.85 -3.92 8.03
N ALA A 92 -5.91 -4.82 7.74
CA ALA A 92 -5.09 -4.80 6.53
C ALA A 92 -4.73 -6.20 6.02
N VAL A 93 -4.14 -6.26 4.84
CA VAL A 93 -3.50 -7.45 4.28
C VAL A 93 -2.09 -7.10 3.83
N ALA A 94 -1.13 -8.00 4.07
CA ALA A 94 0.22 -7.84 3.56
C ALA A 94 0.22 -8.04 2.04
N VAL A 95 0.82 -7.10 1.30
CA VAL A 95 0.82 -7.09 -0.16
C VAL A 95 2.20 -6.96 -0.78
N THR A 96 3.26 -6.95 0.03
CA THR A 96 4.67 -6.84 -0.38
C THR A 96 5.02 -7.74 -1.56
N GLY A 97 4.52 -8.99 -1.57
CA GLY A 97 4.82 -9.95 -2.64
C GLY A 97 4.45 -9.46 -4.04
N ARG A 98 3.39 -8.67 -4.21
CA ARG A 98 2.99 -8.12 -5.52
C ARG A 98 4.00 -7.10 -6.05
N TYR A 99 4.58 -6.29 -5.16
CA TYR A 99 5.51 -5.23 -5.53
C TYR A 99 6.92 -5.76 -5.78
N VAL A 100 7.32 -6.83 -5.08
CA VAL A 100 8.64 -7.45 -5.27
C VAL A 100 8.68 -8.36 -6.48
N ALA A 101 7.55 -9.00 -6.84
CA ALA A 101 7.45 -9.92 -7.97
C ALA A 101 7.19 -9.22 -9.32
N ALA A 102 6.67 -7.99 -9.31
CA ALA A 102 6.56 -7.15 -10.50
C ALA A 102 7.97 -6.66 -10.90
N ARG A 103 8.67 -7.47 -11.70
CA ARG A 103 9.89 -7.11 -12.41
C ARG A 103 9.66 -7.19 -13.90
#